data_AF-A0A920SD00-F1
#
_entry.id   AF-A0A920SD00-F1
#
_cell.length_a   1.000
_cell.length_b   1.000
_cell.length_c   1.000
_cell.angle_alpha   90.00
_cell.angle_beta   90.00
_cell.angle_gamma   90.00
#
_symmetry.space_group_name_H-M   'P 1'
#
loop_
_entity.id
_entity.type
_entity.pdbx_description
1 polymer ?
#
loop_
_entity_poly.entity_id
_entity_poly.type
_entity_poly.pdbx_seq_one_letter_code
_entity_poly.pdbx_strand_id
1 'polypeptide(L)'
;MFCTEARDARPSVVVAETDDEAAGLAANIKVIRISLESGRTLTTATKEAAQNFGKQSGEKFEINVYDAPVIHGSPELALQRLVDVQELHNVDELWWLPQ
;
A
#
# COMPACT_ATOMS: atom_id res chain seq x y z
N MET A 1 9.19 12.70 12.59
CA MET A 1 8.09 12.05 13.33
C MET A 1 7.19 11.38 12.32
N PHE A 2 7.52 10.14 11.92
CA PHE A 2 6.61 9.30 11.14
C PHE A 2 6.50 7.99 11.91
N CYS A 3 5.28 7.69 12.35
CA CYS A 3 4.97 6.70 13.36
C CYS A 3 5.45 5.30 12.97
N THR A 4 6.02 4.64 13.96
CA THR A 4 6.67 3.34 13.99
C THR A 4 5.68 2.18 13.84
N GLU A 5 4.90 2.13 12.76
CA GLU A 5 3.95 1.02 12.53
C GLU A 5 3.78 0.62 11.05
N ALA A 6 4.74 0.96 10.19
CA ALA A 6 4.77 0.60 8.77
C ALA A 6 5.85 -0.45 8.45
N ARG A 7 6.04 -1.45 9.33
CA ARG A 7 7.12 -2.45 9.17
C ARG A 7 6.90 -3.46 8.04
N ASP A 8 5.74 -3.48 7.38
CA ASP A 8 5.42 -4.45 6.31
C ASP A 8 4.72 -3.81 5.09
N ALA A 9 4.78 -2.48 4.94
CA ALA A 9 4.25 -1.84 3.74
C ALA A 9 5.33 -1.86 2.65
N ARG A 10 5.40 -2.94 1.86
CA ARG A 10 6.14 -2.92 0.59
C ARG A 10 5.47 -1.88 -0.30
N PRO A 11 6.16 -0.82 -0.74
CA PRO A 11 5.55 0.16 -1.63
C PRO A 11 5.18 -0.57 -2.93
N SER A 12 3.88 -0.59 -3.25
CA SER A 12 3.45 -1.03 -4.58
C SER A 12 3.96 -0.04 -5.60
N VAL A 13 4.33 -0.53 -6.77
CA VAL A 13 4.83 0.33 -7.85
C VAL A 13 3.99 0.08 -9.09
N VAL A 14 3.57 1.16 -9.74
CA VAL A 14 2.77 1.13 -10.96
C VAL A 14 3.55 1.86 -12.04
N VAL A 15 3.94 1.13 -13.08
CA VAL A 15 4.65 1.68 -14.24
C VAL A 15 3.72 1.62 -15.44
N ALA A 16 3.58 2.73 -16.14
CA ALA A 16 2.86 2.82 -17.40
C ALA A 16 3.68 3.58 -18.44
N GLU A 17 3.24 3.60 -19.70
CA GLU A 17 3.96 4.32 -20.77
C GLU A 17 4.00 5.84 -20.54
N THR A 18 3.02 6.37 -19.82
CA THR A 18 2.96 7.79 -19.45
C THR A 18 2.73 8.00 -17.96
N ASP A 19 3.18 9.15 -17.44
CA ASP A 19 3.01 9.49 -16.03
C ASP A 19 1.52 9.64 -15.64
N ASP A 20 0.69 10.14 -16.56
CA ASP A 20 -0.75 10.36 -16.33
C ASP A 20 -1.51 9.03 -16.24
N GLU A 21 -1.18 8.07 -17.11
CA GLU A 21 -1.74 6.72 -17.05
C GLU A 21 -1.34 6.00 -15.75
N ALA A 22 -0.06 6.09 -15.37
CA ALA A 22 0.42 5.50 -14.13
C ALA A 22 -0.26 6.15 -12.90
N ALA A 23 -0.47 7.47 -12.91
CA ALA A 23 -1.18 8.17 -11.86
C ALA A 23 -2.66 7.76 -11.78
N GLY A 24 -3.33 7.59 -12.91
CA GLY A 24 -4.72 7.12 -12.96
C GLY A 24 -4.87 5.71 -12.38
N LEU A 25 -3.93 4.81 -12.68
CA LEU A 25 -3.92 3.47 -12.11
C LEU A 25 -3.62 3.48 -10.61
N ALA A 26 -2.64 4.28 -10.17
CA ALA A 26 -2.26 4.39 -8.76
C ALA A 26 -3.33 5.06 -7.88
N ALA A 27 -4.06 6.04 -8.40
CA ALA A 27 -5.11 6.75 -7.67
C ALA A 27 -6.26 5.84 -7.19
N ASN A 28 -6.44 4.71 -7.88
CA ASN A 28 -7.46 3.71 -7.54
C ASN A 28 -6.99 2.73 -6.46
N ILE A 29 -5.70 2.70 -6.13
CA ILE A 29 -5.15 1.77 -5.14
C ILE A 29 -5.38 2.35 -3.75
N LYS A 30 -6.29 1.73 -3.01
CA LYS A 30 -6.60 2.08 -1.62
C LYS A 30 -6.22 0.94 -0.70
N VAL A 31 -5.68 1.29 0.45
CA VAL A 31 -5.40 0.34 1.53
C VAL A 31 -6.51 0.45 2.55
N ILE A 32 -7.22 -0.66 2.77
CA ILE A 32 -8.29 -0.72 3.75
C ILE A 32 -7.80 -1.62 4.89
N ARG A 33 -7.59 -1.03 6.06
CA ARG A 33 -7.16 -1.74 7.27
C ARG A 33 -8.35 -1.91 8.19
N ILE A 34 -8.62 -3.15 8.57
CA ILE A 34 -9.58 -3.48 9.62
C ILE A 34 -8.83 -3.86 10.90
N SER A 35 -9.24 -3.29 12.02
CA SER A 35 -8.72 -3.59 13.36
C SER A 35 -9.85 -4.16 14.22
N LEU A 36 -9.62 -5.33 14.81
CA LEU A 36 -10.56 -5.98 15.73
C LEU A 36 -10.19 -5.69 17.19
N GLU A 37 -11.16 -5.81 18.10
CA GLU A 37 -10.93 -5.66 19.55
C GLU A 37 -9.91 -6.67 20.10
N SER A 38 -9.83 -7.88 19.53
CA SER A 38 -8.79 -8.87 19.84
C SER A 38 -7.35 -8.44 19.51
N GLY A 39 -7.15 -7.27 18.89
CA GLY A 39 -5.85 -6.80 18.43
C GLY A 39 -5.42 -7.38 17.08
N ARG A 40 -6.27 -8.18 16.44
CA ARG A 40 -6.03 -8.69 15.09
C ARG A 40 -6.29 -7.58 14.08
N THR A 41 -5.35 -7.38 13.16
CA THR A 41 -5.51 -6.44 12.05
C THR A 41 -5.40 -7.16 10.72
N LEU A 42 -6.24 -6.80 9.76
CA LEU A 42 -6.17 -7.29 8.38
C LEU A 42 -6.11 -6.10 7.43
N THR A 43 -5.24 -6.19 6.43
CA THR A 43 -5.13 -5.21 5.35
C THR A 43 -5.69 -5.81 4.07
N THR A 44 -6.60 -5.10 3.39
CA THR A 44 -7.24 -5.54 2.16
C THR A 44 -7.44 -4.39 1.18
N ALA A 45 -7.61 -4.70 -0.10
CA ALA A 45 -7.89 -3.72 -1.15
C ALA A 45 -9.38 -3.35 -1.25
N THR A 46 -10.30 -4.15 -0.66
CA THR A 46 -11.74 -3.94 -0.80
C THR A 46 -12.47 -3.80 0.54
N LYS A 47 -13.45 -2.89 0.59
CA LYS A 47 -14.25 -2.65 1.81
C LYS A 47 -15.08 -3.88 2.17
N GLU A 48 -15.56 -4.60 1.17
CA GLU A 48 -16.36 -5.81 1.36
C GLU A 48 -15.56 -6.91 2.05
N ALA A 49 -14.31 -7.16 1.63
CA ALA A 49 -13.44 -8.12 2.29
C ALA A 49 -13.19 -7.74 3.76
N ALA A 50 -12.98 -6.44 4.05
CA ALA A 50 -12.81 -5.96 5.42
C ALA A 50 -14.08 -6.21 6.25
N GLN A 51 -15.26 -5.86 5.73
CA GLN A 51 -16.52 -6.09 6.44
C GLN A 51 -16.80 -7.58 6.67
N ASN A 52 -16.53 -8.43 5.67
CA ASN A 52 -16.72 -9.87 5.82
C ASN A 52 -15.80 -10.44 6.89
N PHE A 53 -14.57 -9.95 7.00
CA PHE A 53 -13.65 -10.33 8.07
C PHE A 53 -14.18 -9.92 9.45
N GLY A 54 -14.67 -8.68 9.59
CA GLY A 54 -15.27 -8.19 10.84
C GLY A 54 -16.54 -8.94 11.24
N LYS A 55 -17.38 -9.32 10.27
CA LYS A 55 -18.56 -10.15 10.52
C LYS A 55 -18.19 -11.58 10.93
N GLN A 56 -17.16 -12.15 10.33
CA GLN A 56 -16.68 -13.51 10.64
C GLN A 56 -16.03 -13.59 12.03
N SER A 57 -15.39 -12.53 12.50
CA SER A 57 -14.83 -12.52 13.86
C SER A 57 -15.91 -12.40 14.93
N GLY A 58 -17.05 -11.78 14.62
CA GLY A 58 -18.12 -11.52 15.61
C GLY A 58 -17.72 -10.49 16.67
N GLU A 59 -16.63 -9.76 16.44
CA GLU A 59 -16.08 -8.76 17.35
C GLU A 59 -16.45 -7.35 16.90
N LYS A 60 -16.33 -6.36 17.79
CA LYS A 60 -16.31 -4.97 17.36
C LYS A 60 -15.07 -4.74 16.49
N PHE A 61 -15.26 -4.04 15.39
CA PHE A 61 -14.22 -3.77 14.43
C PHE A 61 -14.27 -2.33 13.94
N GLU A 62 -13.10 -1.82 13.58
CA GLU A 62 -12.93 -0.49 13.00
C GLU A 62 -12.30 -0.65 11.61
N ILE A 63 -12.84 0.05 10.61
CA ILE A 63 -12.31 0.05 9.24
C ILE A 63 -11.75 1.42 8.94
N ASN A 64 -10.45 1.47 8.67
CA ASN A 64 -9.72 2.65 8.26
C ASN A 64 -9.33 2.53 6.78
N VAL A 65 -9.56 3.58 6.00
CA VAL A 65 -9.21 3.64 4.58
C VAL A 65 -8.09 4.64 4.40
N TYR A 66 -6.99 4.19 3.81
CA TYR A 66 -5.81 4.98 3.52
C TYR A 66 -5.55 4.96 2.01
N ASP A 67 -5.00 6.05 1.49
CA ASP A 67 -4.42 6.02 0.16
C ASP A 67 -3.12 5.22 0.20
N ALA A 68 -2.95 4.30 -0.75
CA ALA A 68 -1.78 3.45 -0.80
C ALA A 68 -0.53 4.30 -1.13
N PRO A 69 0.60 4.13 -0.44
CA PRO A 69 1.87 4.73 -0.84
C PRO A 69 2.38 3.99 -2.08
N VAL A 70 1.88 4.40 -3.25
CA VAL A 70 2.23 3.80 -4.54
C VAL A 70 3.21 4.71 -5.27
N ILE A 71 4.35 4.16 -5.66
CA ILE A 71 5.26 4.84 -6.58
C ILE A 71 4.68 4.67 -7.98
N HIS A 72 4.43 5.78 -8.67
CA HIS A 72 3.87 5.74 -10.02
C HIS A 72 4.60 6.71 -10.95
N GLY A 73 4.69 6.32 -12.23
CA GLY A 73 5.27 7.12 -13.29
C GLY A 73 5.64 6.30 -14.51
N SER A 74 6.15 6.97 -15.53
CA SER A 74 6.93 6.38 -16.62
C SER A 74 8.10 5.55 -16.08
N PRO A 75 8.66 4.61 -16.85
CA PRO A 75 9.75 3.74 -16.39
C PRO A 75 10.95 4.53 -15.82
N GLU A 76 11.31 5.65 -16.44
CA GLU A 76 12.40 6.51 -16.01
C GLU A 76 12.09 7.22 -14.68
N LEU A 77 10.88 7.76 -14.53
CA LEU A 77 10.44 8.46 -13.31
C LEU A 77 10.22 7.49 -12.15
N ALA A 78 9.65 6.31 -12.42
CA ALA A 78 9.46 5.25 -11.44
C ALA A 78 10.82 4.74 -10.92
N LEU A 79 11.79 4.57 -11.81
CA LEU A 79 13.15 4.21 -11.43
C LEU A 79 13.80 5.28 -10.55
N GLN A 80 13.69 6.56 -10.94
CA GLN A 80 14.23 7.66 -10.14
C GLN A 80 13.61 7.69 -8.74
N ARG A 81 12.28 7.58 -8.62
CA ARG A 81 11.59 7.54 -7.32
C ARG A 81 11.97 6.32 -6.49
N LEU A 82 12.23 5.17 -7.12
CA LEU A 82 12.73 3.98 -6.43
C LEU A 82 14.15 4.18 -5.90
N VAL A 83 15.01 4.86 -6.64
CA VAL A 83 16.36 5.23 -6.17
C VAL A 83 16.26 6.20 -5.00
N ASP A 84 15.43 7.24 -5.09
CA ASP A 84 15.21 8.20 -4.00
C ASP A 84 14.74 7.50 -2.71
N VAL A 85 13.85 6.50 -2.84
CA VAL A 85 13.35 5.70 -1.71
C VAL A 85 14.43 4.79 -1.14
N GLN A 86 15.27 4.18 -1.97
CA GLN A 86 16.42 3.38 -1.52
C GLN A 86 17.41 4.24 -0.72
N GLU A 87 17.72 5.44 -1.21
CA GLU A 87 18.60 6.38 -0.51
C GLU A 87 17.99 6.88 0.80
N LEU A 88 16.69 7.18 0.82
CA LEU A 88 16.00 7.66 2.02
C LEU A 88 15.94 6.60 3.13
N HIS A 89 15.76 5.33 2.75
CA HIS A 89 15.60 4.22 3.69
C HIS A 89 16.88 3.41 3.93
N ASN A 90 17.98 3.75 3.23
CA ASN A 90 19.27 3.07 3.30
C ASN A 90 19.15 1.55 3.16
N VAL A 91 18.37 1.11 2.16
CA VAL A 91 18.09 -0.31 1.86
C VAL A 91 18.85 -0.67 0.59
N ASP A 92 19.72 -1.69 0.66
CA ASP A 92 20.55 -2.12 -0.47
C ASP A 92 19.77 -2.87 -1.57
N GLU A 93 18.57 -3.39 -1.29
CA GLU A 93 17.85 -4.25 -2.24
C GLU A 93 16.32 -4.12 -2.14
N LEU A 94 15.66 -3.75 -3.24
CA LEU A 94 14.21 -3.82 -3.41
C LEU A 94 13.87 -5.01 -4.33
N TRP A 95 13.32 -6.07 -3.75
CA TRP A 95 12.87 -7.24 -4.52
C TRP A 95 11.56 -6.95 -5.23
N TRP A 96 11.68 -6.53 -6.49
CA TRP A 96 10.56 -6.46 -7.42
C TRP A 96 10.16 -7.88 -7.85
N LEU A 97 9.05 -8.38 -7.34
CA LEU A 97 8.39 -9.54 -7.94
C LEU A 97 7.36 -9.04 -8.95
N PRO A 98 7.41 -9.46 -10.23
CA PRO A 98 6.30 -9.22 -11.13
C PRO A 98 5.03 -9.90 -10.57
N GLN A 99 3.92 -9.16 -10.54
CA GLN A 99 2.58 -9.68 -10.24
C GLN A 99 1.82 -9.90 -11.54
#